data_AF-A0A645AVH4-F1
#
_entry.id   AF-A0A645AVH4-F1
#
_cell.length_a   1.000
_cell.length_b   1.000
_cell.length_c   1.000
_cell.angle_alpha   90.00
_cell.angle_beta   90.00
_cell.angle_gamma   90.00
#
_symmetry.space_group_name_H-M   'P 1'
#
loop_
_entity.id
_entity.type
_entity.pdbx_description
1 polymer ?
#
loop_
_entity_poly.entity_id
_entity_poly.type
_entity_poly.pdbx_seq_one_letter_code
_entity_poly.pdbx_strand_id
1 'polypeptide(L)'
;MAPSTDNIQKGECPISLFWDFDGLSKKESLPEMNLQVVIPSDGTVAGLYIQFVTAGAPHANAAKLMLETEYSDEGQLAYANGFVHPIRSSVVLSDDLKAKFPPEASYSVVKFPQDFVALATAATTISDGWNTIAQ
;
A
#
# COMPACT_ATOMS: atom_id res chain seq x y z
N MET A 1 -11.51 -13.93 -10.43
CA MET A 1 -11.27 -14.38 -9.04
C MET A 1 -10.35 -13.37 -8.38
N ALA A 2 -10.70 -12.83 -7.21
CA ALA A 2 -9.83 -11.89 -6.52
C ALA A 2 -8.66 -12.63 -5.85
N PRO A 3 -7.45 -12.05 -5.81
CA PRO A 3 -6.34 -12.63 -5.08
C PRO A 3 -6.67 -12.65 -3.57
N SER A 4 -6.49 -13.81 -2.94
CA SER A 4 -6.64 -14.02 -1.50
C SER A 4 -5.49 -14.89 -1.01
N THR A 5 -5.24 -14.93 0.31
CA THR A 5 -4.23 -15.84 0.88
C THR A 5 -4.46 -17.28 0.42
N ASP A 6 -5.71 -17.76 0.52
CA ASP A 6 -6.07 -19.12 0.15
C ASP A 6 -5.83 -19.42 -1.33
N ASN A 7 -6.20 -18.50 -2.22
CA ASN A 7 -6.04 -18.67 -3.67
C ASN A 7 -4.55 -18.64 -4.07
N ILE A 8 -3.72 -17.85 -3.36
CA ILE A 8 -2.27 -17.81 -3.55
C ILE A 8 -1.64 -19.12 -3.09
N GLN A 9 -1.99 -19.62 -1.89
CA GLN A 9 -1.46 -20.87 -1.35
C GLN A 9 -1.82 -22.09 -2.20
N LYS A 10 -3.02 -22.10 -2.79
CA LYS A 10 -3.44 -23.15 -3.75
C LYS A 10 -2.76 -23.04 -5.13
N GLY A 11 -2.05 -21.94 -5.39
CA GLY A 11 -1.46 -21.66 -6.71
C GLY A 11 -2.45 -21.24 -7.78
N GLU A 12 -3.70 -20.93 -7.42
CA GLU A 12 -4.74 -20.50 -8.35
C GLU A 12 -4.56 -19.03 -8.78
N CYS A 13 -3.81 -18.24 -8.01
CA CYS A 13 -3.44 -16.87 -8.34
C CYS A 13 -1.90 -16.70 -8.35
N PRO A 14 -1.19 -17.20 -9.37
CA PRO A 14 0.26 -17.18 -9.43
C PRO A 14 0.84 -15.77 -9.62
N ILE A 15 0.06 -14.86 -10.19
CA ILE A 15 0.36 -13.43 -10.29
C ILE A 15 -0.82 -12.68 -9.68
N SER A 16 -0.54 -11.86 -8.66
CA SER A 16 -1.53 -11.07 -7.93
C SER A 16 -1.11 -9.61 -7.92
N LEU A 17 -2.07 -8.70 -8.06
CA LEU A 17 -1.84 -7.27 -7.94
C LEU A 17 -2.18 -6.82 -6.51
N PHE A 18 -1.20 -6.22 -5.84
CA PHE A 18 -1.31 -5.68 -4.48
C PHE A 18 -0.58 -4.35 -4.40
N TRP A 19 -0.86 -3.57 -3.36
CA TRP A 19 0.12 -2.60 -2.88
C TRP A 19 1.39 -3.33 -2.44
N ASP A 20 2.53 -2.66 -2.53
CA ASP A 20 3.81 -3.30 -2.19
C ASP A 20 3.87 -3.73 -0.72
N PHE A 21 3.35 -2.91 0.20
CA PHE A 21 3.26 -3.26 1.62
C PHE A 21 2.40 -4.52 1.88
N ASP A 22 1.29 -4.68 1.16
CA ASP A 22 0.42 -5.86 1.26
C ASP A 22 1.12 -7.10 0.68
N GLY A 23 1.79 -6.95 -0.46
CA GLY A 23 2.57 -8.02 -1.09
C GLY A 23 3.75 -8.48 -0.22
N LEU A 24 4.47 -7.54 0.39
CA LEU A 24 5.56 -7.80 1.33
C LEU A 24 5.04 -8.49 2.60
N SER A 25 3.96 -7.97 3.18
CA SER A 25 3.30 -8.61 4.32
C SER A 25 2.88 -10.05 3.99
N LYS A 26 2.33 -10.28 2.79
CA LYS A 26 1.95 -11.61 2.33
C LYS A 26 3.15 -12.54 2.22
N LYS A 27 4.23 -12.09 1.58
CA LYS A 27 5.49 -12.83 1.42
C LYS A 27 6.04 -13.27 2.78
N GLU A 28 6.09 -12.36 3.75
CA GLU A 28 6.61 -12.67 5.10
C GLU A 28 5.68 -13.60 5.89
N SER A 29 4.36 -13.51 5.67
CA SER A 29 3.39 -14.39 6.34
C SER A 29 3.34 -15.83 5.78
N LEU A 30 3.91 -16.05 4.60
CA LEU A 30 3.89 -17.34 3.88
C LEU A 30 5.33 -17.79 3.54
N PRO A 31 6.21 -18.01 4.53
CA PRO A 31 7.62 -18.30 4.31
C PRO A 31 7.89 -19.61 3.55
N GLU A 32 6.94 -20.54 3.55
CA GLU A 32 6.99 -21.80 2.79
C GLU A 32 6.75 -21.59 1.29
N MET A 33 6.16 -20.46 0.91
CA MET A 33 5.89 -20.10 -0.48
C MET A 33 7.05 -19.29 -1.06
N ASN A 34 7.45 -19.59 -2.30
CA ASN A 34 8.49 -18.84 -3.01
C ASN A 34 7.92 -17.56 -3.65
N LEU A 35 7.34 -16.66 -2.84
CA LEU A 35 6.73 -15.43 -3.33
C LEU A 35 7.78 -14.35 -3.63
N GLN A 36 7.62 -13.68 -4.76
CA GLN A 36 8.43 -12.54 -5.17
C GLN A 36 7.54 -11.30 -5.31
N VAL A 37 8.00 -10.18 -4.76
CA VAL A 37 7.35 -8.87 -4.93
C VAL A 37 8.13 -8.13 -6.01
N VAL A 38 7.43 -7.71 -7.06
CA VAL A 38 8.02 -7.02 -8.22
C VAL A 38 7.28 -5.71 -8.42
N ILE A 39 8.04 -4.62 -8.60
CA ILE A 39 7.50 -3.33 -9.04
C ILE A 39 7.53 -3.30 -10.58
N PRO A 40 6.37 -3.23 -11.26
CA PRO A 40 6.32 -3.20 -12.73
C PRO A 40 7.10 -2.01 -13.32
N SER A 41 8.06 -2.31 -14.21
CA SER A 41 9.01 -1.33 -14.76
C SER A 41 8.44 -0.46 -15.88
N ASP A 42 7.32 -0.87 -16.48
CA ASP A 42 6.61 -0.14 -17.53
C ASP A 42 5.67 0.94 -16.98
N GLY A 43 5.33 0.87 -15.69
CA GLY A 43 4.64 1.92 -14.96
C GLY A 43 4.06 1.42 -13.65
N THR A 44 4.23 2.21 -12.59
CA THR A 44 3.62 1.94 -11.29
C THR A 44 3.05 3.22 -10.72
N VAL A 45 1.87 3.14 -10.11
CA VAL A 45 1.23 4.25 -9.41
C VAL A 45 1.37 4.05 -7.91
N ALA A 46 1.69 5.12 -7.19
CA ALA A 46 1.61 5.16 -5.74
C ALA A 46 0.48 6.09 -5.29
N GLY A 47 -0.07 5.80 -4.12
CA GLY A 47 -1.13 6.57 -3.48
C GLY A 47 -0.82 6.88 -2.03
N LEU A 48 -1.68 7.69 -1.43
CA LEU A 48 -1.64 8.04 -0.01
C LEU A 48 -2.90 7.52 0.66
N TYR A 49 -2.76 6.94 1.84
CA TYR A 49 -3.89 6.75 2.75
C TYR A 49 -4.01 7.99 3.63
N ILE A 50 -5.15 8.68 3.54
CA ILE A 50 -5.40 9.92 4.28
C ILE A 50 -6.43 9.64 5.36
N GLN A 51 -6.05 9.97 6.59
CA GLN A 51 -6.90 9.83 7.76
C GLN A 51 -7.42 11.18 8.20
N PHE A 52 -8.68 11.22 8.63
CA PHE A 52 -9.34 12.45 9.05
C PHE A 52 -10.34 12.20 10.18
N VAL A 53 -10.51 13.20 11.05
CA VAL A 53 -11.55 13.17 12.09
C VAL A 53 -12.85 13.71 11.50
N THR A 54 -13.93 12.93 11.61
CA THR A 54 -15.26 13.40 11.17
C THR A 54 -15.79 14.49 12.09
N ALA A 55 -16.53 15.46 11.53
CA ALA A 55 -17.07 16.59 12.31
C ALA A 55 -18.03 16.14 13.43
N GLY A 56 -18.69 14.99 13.26
CA GLY A 56 -19.62 14.39 14.24
C GLY A 56 -19.01 13.32 15.13
N ALA A 57 -17.68 13.23 15.23
CA ALA A 57 -17.02 12.19 16.02
C ALA A 57 -17.47 12.25 17.50
N PRO A 58 -18.08 11.18 18.06
CA PRO A 58 -18.56 11.18 19.44
C PRO A 58 -17.42 11.30 20.46
N HIS A 59 -16.20 10.96 20.04
CA HIS A 59 -14.98 11.02 20.84
C HIS A 59 -13.89 11.82 20.11
N ALA A 60 -14.17 13.08 19.77
CA ALA A 60 -13.28 13.92 18.96
C ALA A 60 -11.85 14.04 19.51
N ASN A 61 -11.67 14.09 20.84
CA ASN A 61 -10.33 14.18 21.44
C ASN A 61 -9.56 12.85 21.33
N ALA A 62 -10.25 11.71 21.45
CA ALA A 62 -9.62 10.40 21.23
C ALA A 62 -9.20 10.23 19.77
N ALA A 63 -10.05 10.66 18.82
CA ALA A 63 -9.72 10.63 17.40
C ALA A 63 -8.50 11.52 17.07
N LYS A 64 -8.43 12.74 17.65
CA LYS A 64 -7.25 13.61 17.51
C LYS A 64 -5.99 12.99 18.10
N LEU A 65 -6.09 12.37 19.28
CA LEU A 65 -4.96 11.68 19.92
C LEU A 65 -4.47 10.50 19.07
N MET A 66 -5.37 9.75 18.46
CA MET A 66 -5.04 8.66 17.55
C MET A 66 -4.25 9.16 16.34
N LEU A 67 -4.75 10.21 15.66
CA LEU A 67 -4.00 10.82 14.56
C LEU A 67 -2.62 11.32 15.02
N GLU A 68 -2.52 12.02 16.15
CA GLU A 68 -1.23 12.47 16.67
C GLU A 68 -0.26 11.30 16.91
N THR A 69 -0.78 10.17 17.42
CA THR A 69 0.01 8.96 17.67
C THR A 69 0.47 8.31 16.37
N GLU A 70 -0.41 8.16 15.39
CA GLU A 70 -0.09 7.53 14.10
C GLU A 70 0.89 8.36 13.26
N TYR A 71 0.81 9.69 13.36
CA TYR A 71 1.75 10.61 12.73
C TYR A 71 2.97 10.94 13.61
N SER A 72 3.16 10.29 14.77
CA SER A 72 4.41 10.39 15.53
C SER A 72 5.53 9.58 14.86
N ASP A 73 6.78 9.75 15.28
CA ASP A 73 7.88 8.92 14.76
C ASP A 73 7.67 7.44 15.13
N GLU A 74 7.14 7.16 16.32
CA GLU A 74 6.80 5.82 16.77
C GLU A 74 5.65 5.20 15.96
N GLY A 75 4.58 5.97 15.70
CA GLY A 75 3.45 5.51 14.87
C GLY A 75 3.87 5.22 13.44
N GLN A 76 4.69 6.10 12.85
CA GLN A 76 5.23 5.90 11.51
C GLN A 76 6.21 4.72 11.44
N LEU A 77 7.01 4.47 12.48
CA LEU A 77 7.83 3.27 12.58
C LEU A 77 6.98 2.01 12.70
N ALA A 78 5.86 2.07 13.43
CA ALA A 78 4.91 0.96 13.50
C ALA A 78 4.31 0.63 12.13
N TYR A 79 3.94 1.65 11.33
CA TYR A 79 3.53 1.45 9.94
C TYR A 79 4.64 0.87 9.07
N ALA A 80 5.88 1.32 9.24
CA ALA A 80 7.02 0.80 8.47
C ALA A 80 7.29 -0.69 8.74
N ASN A 81 7.06 -1.15 9.97
CA ASN A 81 7.14 -2.59 10.29
C ASN A 81 6.06 -3.42 9.59
N GLY A 82 4.95 -2.78 9.16
CA GLY A 82 3.97 -3.34 8.22
C GLY A 82 4.28 -3.03 6.76
N PHE A 83 5.52 -2.66 6.43
CA PHE A 83 6.03 -2.33 5.10
C PHE A 83 5.48 -1.06 4.45
N VAL A 84 4.74 -0.24 5.18
CA VAL A 84 4.26 1.05 4.67
C VAL A 84 5.42 2.04 4.59
N HIS A 85 5.49 2.81 3.50
CA HIS A 85 6.46 3.90 3.37
C HIS A 85 6.06 5.09 4.27
N PRO A 86 6.86 5.45 5.29
CA PRO A 86 6.52 6.55 6.19
C PRO A 86 6.45 7.90 5.49
N ILE A 87 5.50 8.74 5.88
CA ILE A 87 5.44 10.13 5.37
C ILE A 87 6.47 11.04 6.05
N ARG A 88 6.95 10.66 7.24
CA ARG A 88 7.92 11.43 8.02
C ARG A 88 9.34 11.04 7.65
N SER A 89 10.12 11.99 7.16
CA SER A 89 11.54 11.80 6.81
C SER A 89 12.45 11.60 8.02
N SER A 90 11.99 11.90 9.24
CA SER A 90 12.70 11.62 10.50
C SER A 90 12.79 10.13 10.82
N VAL A 91 11.91 9.30 10.24
CA VAL A 91 11.85 7.87 10.52
C VAL A 91 12.91 7.15 9.71
N VAL A 92 13.88 6.55 10.41
CA VAL A 92 14.94 5.76 9.80
C VAL A 92 14.60 4.28 9.95
N LEU A 93 14.45 3.59 8.82
CA LEU A 93 14.22 2.14 8.81
C LEU A 93 15.51 1.39 9.16
N SER A 94 15.38 0.28 9.91
CA SER A 94 16.49 -0.63 10.16
C SER A 94 16.96 -1.29 8.86
N ASP A 95 18.23 -1.69 8.81
CA ASP A 95 18.78 -2.35 7.63
C ASP A 95 18.10 -3.70 7.35
N ASP A 96 17.73 -4.44 8.40
CA ASP A 96 16.95 -5.67 8.28
C ASP A 96 15.58 -5.44 7.63
N LEU A 97 14.91 -4.33 7.95
CA LEU A 97 13.63 -3.97 7.35
C LEU A 97 13.82 -3.55 5.89
N LYS A 98 14.82 -2.69 5.60
CA LYS A 98 15.14 -2.27 4.22
C LYS A 98 15.48 -3.45 3.32
N ALA A 99 16.19 -4.45 3.84
CA ALA A 99 16.57 -5.66 3.09
C ALA A 99 15.37 -6.50 2.62
N LYS A 100 14.18 -6.30 3.20
CA LYS A 100 12.94 -6.98 2.79
C LYS A 100 12.27 -6.34 1.59
N PHE A 101 12.53 -5.06 1.32
CA PHE A 101 11.95 -4.35 0.18
C PHE A 101 12.63 -4.75 -1.13
N PRO A 102 11.95 -4.60 -2.28
CA PRO A 102 12.61 -4.56 -3.58
C PRO A 102 13.74 -3.50 -3.61
N PRO A 103 14.73 -3.65 -4.49
CA PRO A 103 15.78 -2.65 -4.65
C PRO A 103 15.20 -1.26 -4.89
N GLU A 104 15.79 -0.23 -4.30
CA GLU A 104 15.32 1.17 -4.43
C GLU A 104 15.17 1.60 -5.89
N ALA A 105 16.07 1.14 -6.78
CA ALA A 105 16.01 1.42 -8.21
C ALA A 105 14.70 0.94 -8.88
N SER A 106 14.07 -0.11 -8.35
CA SER A 106 12.77 -0.62 -8.83
C SER A 106 11.65 0.40 -8.67
N TYR A 107 11.77 1.33 -7.71
CA TYR A 107 10.77 2.36 -7.44
C TYR A 107 10.92 3.63 -8.29
N SER A 108 11.97 3.73 -9.14
CA SER A 108 12.24 4.91 -9.98
C SER A 108 11.12 5.25 -10.98
N VAL A 109 10.31 4.25 -11.34
CA VAL A 109 9.20 4.37 -12.29
C VAL A 109 7.89 4.81 -11.62
N VAL A 110 7.86 4.80 -10.29
CA VAL A 110 6.65 5.09 -9.50
C VAL A 110 6.21 6.54 -9.71
N LYS A 111 4.92 6.73 -9.96
CA LYS A 111 4.29 8.04 -10.13
C LYS A 111 3.21 8.25 -9.07
N PHE A 112 3.27 9.39 -8.41
CA PHE A 112 2.19 9.89 -7.56
C PHE A 112 1.27 10.78 -8.40
N PRO A 113 -0.03 10.49 -8.49
CA PRO A 113 -0.99 11.39 -9.12
C PRO A 113 -0.94 12.77 -8.47
N GLN A 114 -0.85 13.82 -9.28
CA GLN A 114 -0.82 15.22 -8.82
C GLN A 114 -2.16 15.92 -9.02
N ASP A 115 -2.93 15.51 -10.03
CA ASP A 115 -4.28 16.02 -10.29
C ASP A 115 -5.32 15.06 -9.72
N PHE A 116 -5.78 15.37 -8.50
CA PHE A 116 -6.77 14.54 -7.80
C PHE A 116 -8.19 14.67 -8.37
N VAL A 117 -8.49 15.76 -9.09
CA VAL A 117 -9.79 15.92 -9.76
C VAL A 117 -9.83 15.00 -10.97
N ALA A 118 -8.78 15.03 -11.81
CA ALA A 118 -8.64 14.11 -12.93
C ALA A 118 -8.58 12.65 -12.47
N LEU A 119 -7.86 12.36 -11.38
CA LEU A 119 -7.83 11.01 -10.79
C LEU A 119 -9.22 10.52 -10.38
N ALA A 120 -10.01 11.38 -9.72
CA ALA A 120 -11.38 11.03 -9.32
C ALA A 120 -12.27 10.75 -10.55
N THR A 121 -12.21 11.60 -11.58
CA THR A 121 -12.93 11.37 -12.84
C THR A 121 -12.50 10.08 -13.53
N ALA A 122 -11.19 9.81 -13.57
CA ALA A 122 -10.65 8.58 -14.15
C ALA A 122 -11.12 7.34 -13.36
N ALA A 123 -11.12 7.39 -12.04
CA ALA A 123 -11.58 6.28 -11.19
C ALA A 123 -13.04 5.91 -11.47
N THR A 124 -13.94 6.90 -11.58
CA THR A 124 -15.34 6.65 -11.97
C THR A 124 -15.44 6.06 -13.37
N THR A 125 -14.71 6.62 -14.33
CA THR A 125 -14.73 6.15 -15.73
C THR A 125 -14.24 4.70 -15.85
N ILE A 126 -13.16 4.36 -15.12
CA ILE A 126 -12.63 3.00 -15.06
C ILE A 126 -13.66 2.06 -14.43
N SER A 127 -14.25 2.44 -13.30
CA SER A 127 -15.25 1.63 -12.61
C SER A 127 -16.46 1.32 -13.51
N ASP A 128 -17.01 2.35 -14.15
CA ASP A 128 -18.19 2.21 -15.02
C ASP A 128 -17.86 1.44 -16.31
N GLY A 129 -16.64 1.62 -16.83
CA GLY A 129 -16.17 0.99 -18.06
C GLY A 129 -15.59 -0.41 -17.88
N TRP A 130 -15.23 -0.83 -16.66
CA TRP A 130 -14.43 -2.04 -16.44
C TRP A 130 -15.05 -3.28 -17.07
N ASN A 131 -16.34 -3.52 -16.83
CA ASN A 131 -17.06 -4.68 -17.34
C ASN A 131 -17.28 -4.66 -18.87
N THR A 132 -17.02 -3.53 -19.53
CA THR A 132 -17.09 -3.44 -21.00
C THR A 132 -15.82 -3.94 -21.67
N ILE A 133 -14.70 -3.98 -20.94
CA ILE A 133 -13.37 -4.32 -21.44
C ILE A 133 -12.90 -5.65 -20.85
N ALA A 134 -13.02 -5.82 -19.54
CA ALA A 134 -12.65 -7.02 -18.83
C ALA A 134 -13.87 -7.96 -18.76
N GLN A 135 -13.87 -9.00 -19.61
CA GLN A 135 -14.80 -10.13 -19.50
C GLN A 135 -14.23 -11.24 -18.62
#